data_AF-A0A101FH91-F1
#
_entry.id   AF-A0A101FH91-F1
#
_cell.length_a   1.000
_cell.length_b   1.000
_cell.length_c   1.000
_cell.angle_alpha   90.00
_cell.angle_beta   90.00
_cell.angle_gamma   90.00
#
_symmetry.space_group_name_H-M   'P 1'
#
loop_
_entity.id
_entity.type
_entity.pdbx_description
1 polymer ?
#
loop_
_entity_poly.entity_id
_entity_poly.type
_entity_poly.pdbx_seq_one_letter_code
_entity_poly.pdbx_strand_id
1 'polypeptide(L)'
;MLIDKYKATLGKSTGRQTLYDHSLSCVEVALRVARLAGEAPGPRLDRLIFATFVHDVGKLDPDFQAMLNAAASAQSLPGKRVKHEASTFDYDHPRMVEESKEAIRQELRGACGYDLDLANLEGTAMDHIWAFAVTHHGFFHLSYEREKAGTLRPLIRRQWTSFYPNEERRITLVDLLFTYHPLGGLVMIGDLVASYCHEQGQDYRPFFNQASSLGEVFAYLTENADEIEAGLKRYDPRNYGLKETLKLIGGGLR
;
A
#
# COMPACT_ATOMS: atom_id res chain seq x y z
N MET A 1 -13.90 -13.45 -7.74
CA MET A 1 -13.99 -12.32 -6.79
C MET A 1 -12.59 -11.98 -6.29
N LEU A 2 -12.27 -10.71 -5.99
CA LEU A 2 -10.90 -10.29 -5.59
C LEU A 2 -10.42 -11.02 -4.33
N ILE A 3 -11.30 -11.14 -3.34
CA ILE A 3 -11.00 -11.77 -2.05
C ILE A 3 -10.50 -13.21 -2.21
N ASP A 4 -11.16 -14.01 -3.06
CA ASP A 4 -10.73 -15.40 -3.30
C ASP A 4 -9.34 -15.47 -3.93
N LYS A 5 -9.04 -14.53 -4.86
CA LYS A 5 -7.70 -14.43 -5.43
C LYS A 5 -6.68 -14.06 -4.37
N TYR A 6 -6.98 -13.08 -3.51
CA TYR A 6 -6.10 -12.69 -2.40
C TYR A 6 -5.83 -13.84 -1.43
N LYS A 7 -6.84 -14.67 -1.12
CA LYS A 7 -6.70 -15.86 -0.26
C LYS A 7 -5.89 -16.98 -0.94
N ALA A 8 -5.92 -17.06 -2.27
CA ALA A 8 -5.26 -18.10 -3.05
C ALA A 8 -3.81 -17.75 -3.48
N THR A 9 -3.40 -16.49 -3.38
CA THR A 9 -2.09 -16.01 -3.83
C THR A 9 -1.19 -15.58 -2.67
N LEU A 10 0.12 -15.56 -2.91
CA LEU A 10 1.09 -15.11 -1.92
C LEU A 10 1.13 -13.58 -1.86
N GLY A 11 1.16 -13.04 -0.64
CA GLY A 11 1.48 -11.64 -0.34
C GLY A 11 2.96 -11.47 -0.01
N LYS A 12 3.54 -12.45 0.68
CA LYS A 12 4.96 -12.53 1.07
C LYS A 12 5.50 -13.94 0.84
N SER A 13 6.80 -14.03 0.52
CA SER A 13 7.49 -15.31 0.35
C SER A 13 7.83 -15.96 1.69
N THR A 14 8.30 -15.17 2.66
CA THR A 14 8.55 -15.60 4.05
C THR A 14 7.27 -16.11 4.68
N GLY A 15 7.30 -17.31 5.26
CA GLY A 15 6.13 -17.90 5.92
C GLY A 15 4.94 -18.19 4.99
N ARG A 16 5.09 -17.99 3.67
CA ARG A 16 4.04 -18.17 2.65
C ARG A 16 2.74 -17.42 2.98
N GLN A 17 2.84 -16.22 3.54
CA GLN A 17 1.68 -15.41 3.90
C GLN A 17 0.84 -15.10 2.66
N THR A 18 -0.48 -15.28 2.77
CA THR A 18 -1.40 -14.95 1.67
C THR A 18 -1.47 -13.45 1.46
N LEU A 19 -1.88 -13.02 0.28
CA LEU A 19 -2.10 -11.60 -0.01
C LEU A 19 -3.24 -11.04 0.85
N TYR A 20 -4.25 -11.86 1.12
CA TYR A 20 -5.35 -11.53 2.03
C TYR A 20 -4.85 -11.21 3.46
N ASP A 21 -4.04 -12.11 4.04
CA ASP A 21 -3.54 -11.93 5.42
C ASP A 21 -2.61 -10.72 5.54
N HIS A 22 -1.79 -10.48 4.52
CA HIS A 22 -0.95 -9.28 4.44
C HIS A 22 -1.81 -8.02 4.39
N SER A 23 -2.77 -7.93 3.47
CA SER A 23 -3.66 -6.78 3.34
C SER A 23 -4.44 -6.47 4.63
N LEU A 24 -4.96 -7.49 5.32
CA LEU A 24 -5.64 -7.30 6.60
C LEU A 24 -4.69 -6.82 7.70
N SER A 25 -3.46 -7.36 7.75
CA SER A 25 -2.45 -6.91 8.71
C SER A 25 -2.09 -5.44 8.48
N CYS A 26 -1.94 -5.03 7.22
CA CYS A 26 -1.71 -3.63 6.86
C CYS A 26 -2.88 -2.73 7.30
N VAL A 27 -4.12 -3.18 7.08
CA VAL A 27 -5.33 -2.45 7.52
C VAL A 27 -5.39 -2.31 9.03
N GLU A 28 -5.10 -3.36 9.80
CA GLU A 28 -5.14 -3.29 11.26
C GLU A 28 -4.10 -2.28 11.78
N VAL A 29 -2.88 -2.31 11.23
CA VAL A 29 -1.84 -1.31 11.50
C VAL A 29 -2.34 0.09 11.15
N ALA A 30 -2.91 0.28 9.95
CA ALA A 30 -3.43 1.57 9.50
C ALA A 30 -4.52 2.12 10.43
N LEU A 31 -5.44 1.27 10.91
CA LEU A 31 -6.48 1.66 11.86
C LEU A 31 -5.89 2.08 13.22
N ARG A 32 -4.84 1.41 13.70
CA ARG A 32 -4.13 1.78 14.94
C ARG A 32 -3.45 3.13 14.80
N VAL A 33 -2.76 3.34 13.68
CA VAL A 33 -2.10 4.62 13.35
C VAL A 33 -3.14 5.75 13.25
N ALA A 34 -4.24 5.52 12.54
CA ALA A 34 -5.32 6.49 12.40
C ALA A 34 -5.92 6.87 13.76
N ARG A 35 -6.12 5.89 14.66
CA ARG A 35 -6.59 6.13 16.03
C ARG A 35 -5.60 6.98 16.84
N LEU A 36 -4.30 6.71 16.73
CA LEU A 36 -3.27 7.53 17.39
C LEU A 36 -3.22 8.97 16.85
N ALA A 37 -3.61 9.18 15.59
CA ALA A 37 -3.76 10.50 15.00
C ALA A 37 -5.09 11.19 15.35
N GLY A 38 -5.96 10.55 16.14
CA GLY A 38 -7.29 11.07 16.49
C GLY A 38 -8.29 11.04 15.33
N GLU A 39 -8.05 10.22 14.30
CA GLU A 39 -8.94 10.16 13.15
C GLU A 39 -10.24 9.41 13.45
N ALA A 40 -11.36 10.06 13.14
CA ALA A 40 -12.68 9.45 13.21
C ALA A 40 -13.06 8.78 11.88
N PRO A 41 -13.96 7.77 11.90
CA PRO A 41 -14.55 7.23 10.68
C PRO A 41 -15.17 8.33 9.80
N GLY A 42 -14.99 8.21 8.48
CA GLY A 42 -15.49 9.17 7.52
C GLY A 42 -14.75 9.10 6.19
N PRO A 43 -15.04 10.02 5.24
CA PRO A 43 -14.59 9.90 3.87
C PRO A 43 -13.06 9.81 3.71
N ARG A 44 -12.32 10.51 4.57
CA ARG A 44 -10.85 10.49 4.56
C ARG A 44 -10.31 9.13 4.96
N LEU A 45 -10.76 8.61 6.10
CA LEU A 45 -10.31 7.32 6.63
C LEU A 45 -10.79 6.16 5.74
N ASP A 46 -12.02 6.20 5.22
CA ASP A 46 -12.55 5.16 4.32
C ASP A 46 -11.68 4.98 3.09
N ARG A 47 -11.29 6.08 2.44
CA ARG A 47 -10.40 6.03 1.27
C ARG A 47 -9.04 5.46 1.62
N LEU A 48 -8.47 5.85 2.76
CA LEU A 48 -7.17 5.35 3.20
C LEU A 48 -7.22 3.87 3.55
N ILE A 49 -8.24 3.40 4.27
CA ILE A 49 -8.39 1.99 4.64
C ILE A 49 -8.64 1.12 3.41
N PHE A 50 -9.48 1.58 2.49
CA PHE A 50 -9.69 0.87 1.23
C PHE A 50 -8.40 0.81 0.41
N ALA A 51 -7.68 1.93 0.28
CA ALA A 51 -6.39 1.98 -0.39
C ALA A 51 -5.36 1.03 0.25
N THR A 52 -5.29 0.98 1.59
CA THR A 52 -4.45 0.03 2.32
C THR A 52 -4.82 -1.41 2.02
N PHE A 53 -6.11 -1.75 1.92
CA PHE A 53 -6.50 -3.12 1.60
C PHE A 53 -6.06 -3.53 0.18
N VAL A 54 -6.20 -2.64 -0.81
CA VAL A 54 -5.96 -2.94 -2.23
C VAL A 54 -4.56 -2.55 -2.74
N HIS A 55 -3.69 -1.98 -1.90
CA HIS A 55 -2.40 -1.42 -2.31
C HIS A 55 -1.52 -2.39 -3.12
N ASP A 56 -1.62 -3.67 -2.78
CA ASP A 56 -0.85 -4.76 -3.37
C ASP A 56 -1.61 -5.53 -4.45
N VAL A 57 -2.71 -5.00 -5.02
CA VAL A 57 -3.47 -5.72 -6.05
C VAL A 57 -2.62 -6.16 -7.24
N GLY A 58 -1.62 -5.37 -7.63
CA GLY A 58 -0.71 -5.73 -8.70
C GLY A 58 0.17 -6.95 -8.39
N LYS A 59 0.22 -7.44 -7.15
CA LYS A 59 0.87 -8.72 -6.81
C LYS A 59 0.14 -9.90 -7.43
N LEU A 60 -1.08 -9.74 -7.90
CA LEU A 60 -1.81 -10.75 -8.67
C LEU A 60 -1.21 -11.00 -10.06
N ASP A 61 -0.27 -10.16 -10.51
CA ASP A 61 0.51 -10.40 -11.73
C ASP A 61 1.19 -11.79 -11.67
N PRO A 62 0.96 -12.66 -12.66
CA PRO A 62 1.62 -13.96 -12.76
C PRO A 62 3.15 -13.91 -12.66
N ASP A 63 3.79 -12.90 -13.25
CA ASP A 63 5.25 -12.75 -13.18
C ASP A 63 5.70 -12.45 -11.74
N PHE A 64 4.92 -11.64 -11.01
CA PHE A 64 5.20 -11.33 -9.61
C PHE A 64 4.94 -12.53 -8.70
N GLN A 65 3.85 -13.27 -8.91
CA GLN A 65 3.57 -14.51 -8.19
C GLN A 65 4.64 -15.59 -8.45
N ALA A 66 5.18 -15.68 -9.67
CA ALA A 66 6.29 -16.57 -9.97
C ALA A 66 7.55 -16.20 -9.16
N MET A 67 7.85 -14.91 -9.04
CA MET A 67 8.96 -14.43 -8.18
C MET A 67 8.73 -14.79 -6.70
N LEU A 68 7.54 -14.55 -6.16
CA LEU A 68 7.19 -14.88 -4.78
C LEU A 68 7.30 -16.39 -4.50
N ASN A 69 6.79 -17.23 -5.40
CA ASN A 69 6.84 -18.68 -5.24
C ASN A 69 8.28 -19.21 -5.34
N ALA A 70 9.09 -18.69 -6.25
CA ALA A 70 10.51 -19.04 -6.36
C ALA A 70 11.26 -18.67 -5.07
N ALA A 71 11.07 -17.45 -4.57
CA ALA A 71 11.65 -17.00 -3.31
C ALA A 71 11.20 -17.87 -2.12
N ALA A 72 9.90 -18.17 -2.01
CA ALA A 72 9.35 -19.00 -0.94
C ALA A 72 9.88 -20.44 -0.97
N SER A 73 10.29 -20.93 -2.14
CA SER A 73 10.81 -22.29 -2.34
C SER A 73 12.33 -22.35 -2.43
N ALA A 74 13.03 -21.25 -2.11
CA ALA A 74 14.49 -21.11 -2.24
C ALA A 74 15.04 -21.47 -3.64
N GLN A 75 14.24 -21.21 -4.68
CA GLN A 75 14.60 -21.41 -6.08
C GLN A 75 15.16 -20.13 -6.70
N SER A 76 15.88 -20.26 -7.81
CA SER A 76 16.33 -19.12 -8.60
C SER A 76 15.15 -18.27 -9.05
N LEU A 77 15.26 -16.95 -8.87
CA LEU A 77 14.25 -16.01 -9.34
C LEU A 77 14.17 -16.03 -10.88
N PRO A 78 12.97 -15.80 -11.46
CA PRO A 78 12.81 -15.58 -12.90
C PRO A 78 13.73 -14.46 -13.43
N GLY A 79 14.15 -14.58 -14.69
CA GLY A 79 15.06 -13.61 -15.31
C GLY A 79 14.45 -12.21 -15.44
N LYS A 80 13.13 -12.11 -15.65
CA LYS A 80 12.38 -10.85 -15.65
C LYS A 80 11.90 -10.55 -14.23
N ARG A 81 12.26 -9.39 -13.70
CA ARG A 81 11.76 -8.88 -12.43
C ARG A 81 10.71 -7.80 -12.68
N VAL A 82 9.55 -7.95 -12.07
CA VAL A 82 8.45 -6.99 -12.16
C VAL A 82 8.24 -6.28 -10.81
N LYS A 83 7.65 -5.08 -10.87
CA LYS A 83 7.24 -4.30 -9.69
C LYS A 83 5.72 -4.36 -9.63
N HIS A 84 5.16 -4.87 -8.53
CA HIS A 84 3.72 -5.10 -8.46
C HIS A 84 2.94 -3.79 -8.55
N GLU A 85 3.50 -2.67 -8.07
CA GLU A 85 2.86 -1.37 -8.22
C GLU A 85 2.65 -1.05 -9.70
N ALA A 86 3.62 -1.36 -10.56
CA ALA A 86 3.52 -1.15 -12.01
C ALA A 86 2.45 -2.02 -12.70
N SER A 87 2.01 -3.10 -12.07
CA SER A 87 0.98 -4.02 -12.58
C SER A 87 -0.43 -3.71 -12.01
N THR A 88 -0.60 -2.60 -11.28
CA THR A 88 -1.89 -2.23 -10.65
C THR A 88 -3.03 -2.07 -11.66
N PHE A 89 -2.74 -1.51 -12.84
CA PHE A 89 -3.72 -1.31 -13.92
C PHE A 89 -3.66 -2.36 -15.04
N ASP A 90 -2.86 -3.40 -14.87
CA ASP A 90 -2.80 -4.51 -15.82
C ASP A 90 -3.94 -5.51 -15.58
N TYR A 91 -4.14 -6.39 -16.57
CA TYR A 91 -5.18 -7.43 -16.54
C TYR A 91 -6.57 -6.84 -16.25
N ASP A 92 -7.38 -7.52 -15.44
CA ASP A 92 -8.67 -7.03 -14.96
C ASP A 92 -8.63 -6.56 -13.51
N HIS A 93 -7.44 -6.21 -12.97
CA HIS A 93 -7.27 -5.77 -11.58
C HIS A 93 -8.19 -4.60 -11.20
N PRO A 94 -8.30 -3.50 -11.98
CA PRO A 94 -9.18 -2.39 -11.61
C PRO A 94 -10.64 -2.82 -11.53
N ARG A 95 -11.10 -3.61 -12.51
CA ARG A 95 -12.47 -4.14 -12.55
C ARG A 95 -12.74 -5.05 -11.35
N MET A 96 -11.80 -5.92 -10.99
CA MET A 96 -11.93 -6.80 -9.82
C MET A 96 -12.05 -6.03 -8.51
N VAL A 97 -11.31 -4.93 -8.34
CA VAL A 97 -11.42 -4.07 -7.16
C VAL A 97 -12.76 -3.36 -7.11
N GLU A 98 -13.17 -2.74 -8.22
CA GLU A 98 -14.48 -2.06 -8.32
C GLU A 98 -15.65 -3.00 -8.00
N GLU A 99 -15.66 -4.19 -8.61
CA GLU A 99 -16.71 -5.20 -8.40
C GLU A 99 -16.68 -5.84 -7.00
N SER A 100 -15.55 -5.75 -6.28
CA SER A 100 -15.40 -6.37 -4.95
C SER A 100 -15.58 -5.41 -3.78
N LYS A 101 -15.96 -4.15 -4.01
CA LYS A 101 -16.13 -3.12 -2.95
C LYS A 101 -16.97 -3.60 -1.76
N GLU A 102 -18.15 -4.17 -2.02
CA GLU A 102 -19.04 -4.68 -0.96
C GLU A 102 -18.42 -5.89 -0.23
N ALA A 103 -17.79 -6.81 -0.95
CA ALA A 103 -17.11 -7.95 -0.32
C ALA A 103 -15.93 -7.49 0.56
N ILE A 104 -15.16 -6.50 0.11
CA ILE A 104 -14.06 -5.89 0.88
C ILE A 104 -14.63 -5.24 2.14
N ARG A 105 -15.71 -4.45 2.04
CA ARG A 105 -16.38 -3.85 3.20
C ARG A 105 -16.78 -4.91 4.23
N GLN A 106 -17.37 -6.03 3.78
CA GLN A 106 -17.77 -7.12 4.68
C GLN A 106 -16.58 -7.76 5.39
N GLU A 107 -15.47 -7.99 4.68
CA GLU A 107 -14.24 -8.53 5.28
C GLU A 107 -13.62 -7.53 6.27
N LEU A 108 -13.56 -6.24 5.94
CA LEU A 108 -13.06 -5.18 6.85
C LEU A 108 -13.90 -5.08 8.12
N ARG A 109 -15.23 -5.16 7.99
CA ARG A 109 -16.16 -5.15 9.12
C ARG A 109 -15.99 -6.40 9.99
N GLY A 110 -15.87 -7.57 9.37
CA GLY A 110 -15.74 -8.85 10.08
C GLY A 110 -14.38 -9.02 10.78
N ALA A 111 -13.28 -8.69 10.09
CA ALA A 111 -11.93 -8.91 10.57
C ALA A 111 -11.40 -7.76 11.45
N CYS A 112 -11.72 -6.52 11.11
CA CYS A 112 -11.14 -5.33 11.76
C CYS A 112 -12.17 -4.49 12.53
N GLY A 113 -13.47 -4.80 12.43
CA GLY A 113 -14.54 -4.00 13.04
C GLY A 113 -14.75 -2.64 12.37
N TYR A 114 -14.18 -2.41 11.19
CA TYR A 114 -14.30 -1.14 10.46
C TYR A 114 -15.39 -1.26 9.38
N ASP A 115 -16.49 -0.53 9.56
CA ASP A 115 -17.58 -0.48 8.58
C ASP A 115 -17.38 0.71 7.64
N LEU A 116 -16.84 0.42 6.46
CA LEU A 116 -16.56 1.42 5.44
C LEU A 116 -17.85 1.87 4.75
N ASP A 117 -18.03 3.18 4.55
CA ASP A 117 -19.12 3.71 3.73
C ASP A 117 -18.71 3.74 2.24
N LEU A 118 -19.40 2.92 1.43
CA LEU A 118 -19.09 2.79 0.00
C LEU A 118 -19.32 4.10 -0.78
N ALA A 119 -20.20 4.99 -0.31
CA ALA A 119 -20.41 6.29 -0.93
C ALA A 119 -19.12 7.15 -0.92
N ASN A 120 -18.20 6.87 0.01
CA ASN A 120 -16.92 7.57 0.10
C ASN A 120 -15.87 7.08 -0.93
N LEU A 121 -16.19 6.04 -1.70
CA LEU A 121 -15.33 5.41 -2.72
C LEU A 121 -15.81 5.67 -4.16
N GLU A 122 -16.67 6.67 -4.38
CA GLU A 122 -17.21 6.99 -5.69
C GLU A 122 -16.44 8.11 -6.41
N GLY A 123 -16.56 8.13 -7.74
CA GLY A 123 -16.00 9.18 -8.60
C GLY A 123 -14.49 9.36 -8.42
N THR A 124 -14.04 10.59 -8.20
CA THR A 124 -12.62 10.94 -8.08
C THR A 124 -11.96 10.39 -6.81
N ALA A 125 -12.71 9.84 -5.85
CA ALA A 125 -12.13 9.18 -4.68
C ALA A 125 -11.25 7.98 -5.08
N MET A 126 -11.66 7.24 -6.12
CA MET A 126 -10.89 6.10 -6.63
C MET A 126 -9.54 6.53 -7.21
N ASP A 127 -9.42 7.73 -7.76
CA ASP A 127 -8.13 8.24 -8.26
C ASP A 127 -7.09 8.33 -7.15
N HIS A 128 -7.50 8.78 -5.96
CA HIS A 128 -6.60 8.86 -4.79
C HIS A 128 -6.28 7.47 -4.27
N ILE A 129 -7.25 6.56 -4.22
CA ILE A 129 -7.06 5.16 -3.80
C ILE A 129 -6.03 4.47 -4.71
N TRP A 130 -6.17 4.62 -6.02
CA TRP A 130 -5.21 4.09 -6.97
C TRP A 130 -3.85 4.76 -6.86
N ALA A 131 -3.81 6.08 -6.67
CA ALA A 131 -2.55 6.78 -6.46
C ALA A 131 -1.83 6.29 -5.20
N PHE A 132 -2.53 5.99 -4.11
CA PHE A 132 -1.94 5.35 -2.93
C PHE A 132 -1.39 3.96 -3.24
N ALA A 133 -2.15 3.11 -3.94
CA ALA A 133 -1.70 1.78 -4.34
C ALA A 133 -0.45 1.85 -5.23
N VAL A 134 -0.32 2.87 -6.08
CA VAL A 134 0.85 3.03 -6.95
C VAL A 134 2.05 3.64 -6.22
N THR A 135 1.81 4.56 -5.28
CA THR A 135 2.88 5.39 -4.66
C THR A 135 3.43 4.82 -3.36
N HIS A 136 2.87 3.73 -2.80
CA HIS A 136 3.19 3.28 -1.44
C HIS A 136 4.67 2.85 -1.20
N HIS A 137 5.46 2.61 -2.25
CA HIS A 137 6.92 2.39 -2.14
C HIS A 137 7.76 3.62 -2.50
N GLY A 138 7.12 4.76 -2.81
CA GLY A 138 7.77 6.05 -3.09
C GLY A 138 8.39 6.20 -4.48
N PHE A 139 8.31 5.17 -5.34
CA PHE A 139 8.96 5.18 -6.66
C PHE A 139 8.09 5.64 -7.83
N PHE A 140 6.77 5.49 -7.71
CA PHE A 140 5.85 5.73 -8.80
C PHE A 140 4.87 6.85 -8.47
N HIS A 141 4.24 7.38 -9.52
CA HIS A 141 3.09 8.25 -9.45
C HIS A 141 2.05 7.83 -10.48
N LEU A 142 0.82 8.25 -10.26
CA LEU A 142 -0.28 8.01 -11.17
C LEU A 142 -0.43 9.19 -12.14
N SER A 143 -0.27 8.93 -13.42
CA SER A 143 -0.44 9.89 -14.50
C SER A 143 -1.74 9.58 -15.24
N TYR A 144 -2.45 10.60 -15.70
CA TYR A 144 -3.63 10.45 -16.55
C TYR A 144 -3.31 11.06 -17.91
N GLU A 145 -3.17 10.19 -18.91
CA GLU A 145 -2.76 10.58 -20.25
C GLU A 145 -3.89 10.35 -21.26
N ARG A 146 -4.07 11.31 -22.17
CA ARG A 146 -5.08 11.20 -23.23
C ARG A 146 -4.50 10.45 -24.42
N GLU A 147 -5.11 9.33 -24.76
CA GLU A 147 -4.76 8.57 -25.96
C GLU A 147 -5.24 9.30 -27.23
N LYS A 148 -4.72 8.92 -28.40
CA LYS A 148 -5.12 9.51 -29.69
C LYS A 148 -6.62 9.44 -29.96
N ALA A 149 -7.29 8.41 -29.42
CA ALA A 149 -8.74 8.22 -29.53
C ALA A 149 -9.55 9.16 -28.61
N GLY A 150 -8.88 9.99 -27.79
CA GLY A 150 -9.52 10.92 -26.86
C GLY A 150 -9.83 10.32 -25.49
N THR A 151 -9.60 9.03 -25.26
CA THR A 151 -9.81 8.39 -23.96
C THR A 151 -8.70 8.77 -22.98
N LEU A 152 -9.07 9.17 -21.76
CA LEU A 152 -8.12 9.42 -20.67
C LEU A 152 -7.83 8.09 -19.96
N ARG A 153 -6.56 7.71 -19.86
CA ARG A 153 -6.13 6.45 -19.26
C ARG A 153 -5.18 6.67 -18.08
N PRO A 154 -5.35 5.95 -16.96
CA PRO A 154 -4.34 5.92 -15.91
C PRO A 154 -3.09 5.17 -16.39
N LEU A 155 -1.93 5.79 -16.21
CA LEU A 155 -0.61 5.23 -16.49
C LEU A 155 0.30 5.41 -15.29
N ILE A 156 1.14 4.41 -15.06
CA ILE A 156 2.09 4.41 -13.95
C ILE A 156 3.43 4.91 -14.46
N ARG A 157 3.95 5.95 -13.82
CA ARG A 157 5.20 6.62 -14.20
C ARG A 157 6.13 6.70 -13.00
N ARG A 158 7.45 6.75 -13.24
CA ARG A 158 8.48 6.77 -12.17
C ARG A 158 9.00 8.17 -11.87
N GLN A 159 9.37 8.91 -12.90
CA GLN A 159 10.03 10.21 -12.75
C GLN A 159 8.98 11.31 -12.69
N TRP A 160 8.59 11.72 -11.48
CA TRP A 160 7.58 12.76 -11.27
C TRP A 160 8.03 14.15 -11.72
N THR A 161 9.32 14.35 -12.01
CA THR A 161 9.87 15.59 -12.58
C THR A 161 9.88 15.60 -14.11
N SER A 162 9.56 14.47 -14.77
CA SER A 162 9.42 14.41 -16.22
C SER A 162 8.01 14.81 -16.65
N PHE A 163 7.90 15.54 -17.75
CA PHE A 163 6.62 15.94 -18.35
C PHE A 163 6.34 15.12 -19.60
N TYR A 164 5.13 14.57 -19.73
CA TYR A 164 4.71 13.79 -20.87
C TYR A 164 3.73 14.61 -21.73
N PRO A 165 3.91 14.71 -23.06
CA PRO A 165 3.11 15.59 -23.91
C PRO A 165 1.60 15.35 -23.86
N ASN A 166 1.17 14.12 -23.55
CA ASN A 166 -0.24 13.73 -23.53
C ASN A 166 -0.82 13.68 -22.11
N GLU A 167 -0.05 14.05 -21.08
CA GLU A 167 -0.53 14.05 -19.71
C GLU A 167 -1.40 15.27 -19.43
N GLU A 168 -2.59 15.02 -18.86
CA GLU A 168 -3.50 16.09 -18.44
C GLU A 168 -3.40 16.41 -16.96
N ARG A 169 -3.15 15.38 -16.15
CA ARG A 169 -2.99 15.50 -14.70
C ARG A 169 -2.21 14.31 -14.15
N ARG A 170 -1.66 14.49 -12.95
CA ARG A 170 -1.00 13.43 -12.19
C ARG A 170 -1.31 13.56 -10.71
N ILE A 171 -1.12 12.46 -9.98
CA ILE A 171 -1.19 12.40 -8.52
C ILE A 171 0.11 11.73 -8.04
N THR A 172 0.90 12.48 -7.30
CA THR A 172 2.19 12.05 -6.74
C THR A 172 2.07 11.71 -5.26
N LEU A 173 3.08 11.04 -4.70
CA LEU A 173 3.15 10.83 -3.25
C LEU A 173 3.10 12.16 -2.48
N VAL A 174 3.72 13.22 -3.01
CA VAL A 174 3.70 14.54 -2.35
C VAL A 174 2.28 15.07 -2.27
N ASP A 175 1.50 15.00 -3.36
CA ASP A 175 0.10 15.44 -3.36
C ASP A 175 -0.72 14.69 -2.30
N LEU A 176 -0.49 13.38 -2.15
CA LEU A 176 -1.16 12.55 -1.16
C LEU A 176 -0.73 12.90 0.28
N LEU A 177 0.57 13.11 0.52
CA LEU A 177 1.10 13.53 1.83
C LEU A 177 0.48 14.84 2.31
N PHE A 178 0.31 15.82 1.41
CA PHE A 178 -0.33 17.10 1.73
C PHE A 178 -1.85 16.97 1.88
N THR A 179 -2.52 16.34 0.91
CA THR A 179 -4.00 16.25 0.88
C THR A 179 -4.56 15.47 2.07
N TYR A 180 -3.85 14.43 2.50
CA TYR A 180 -4.30 13.55 3.57
C TYR A 180 -3.58 13.79 4.89
N HIS A 181 -2.81 14.87 5.04
CA HIS A 181 -2.10 15.18 6.28
C HIS A 181 -3.04 15.12 7.51
N PRO A 182 -2.61 14.49 8.63
CA PRO A 182 -1.32 13.84 8.89
C PRO A 182 -1.20 12.38 8.37
N LEU A 183 -2.25 11.85 7.75
CA LEU A 183 -2.40 10.44 7.38
C LEU A 183 -1.96 10.11 5.95
N GLY A 184 -1.35 11.05 5.20
CA GLY A 184 -0.97 10.78 3.82
C GLY A 184 0.11 9.70 3.65
N GLY A 185 0.80 9.30 4.72
CA GLY A 185 1.70 8.15 4.72
C GLY A 185 1.06 6.84 5.20
N LEU A 186 -0.25 6.81 5.49
CA LEU A 186 -0.88 5.70 6.22
C LEU A 186 -0.71 4.34 5.54
N VAL A 187 -0.88 4.29 4.21
CA VAL A 187 -0.72 3.07 3.43
C VAL A 187 0.72 2.55 3.52
N MET A 188 1.70 3.46 3.48
CA MET A 188 3.13 3.11 3.59
C MET A 188 3.47 2.57 4.98
N ILE A 189 2.96 3.21 6.03
CA ILE A 189 3.17 2.76 7.42
C ILE A 189 2.52 1.39 7.63
N GLY A 190 1.29 1.23 7.11
CA GLY A 190 0.55 -0.04 7.12
C GLY A 190 1.39 -1.18 6.53
N ASP A 191 1.83 -1.03 5.28
CA ASP A 191 2.66 -2.03 4.59
C ASP A 191 3.99 -2.26 5.32
N LEU A 192 4.68 -1.21 5.73
CA LEU A 192 5.99 -1.32 6.38
C LEU A 192 5.93 -2.10 7.68
N VAL A 193 5.06 -1.71 8.61
CA VAL A 193 5.00 -2.31 9.95
C VAL A 193 4.47 -3.74 9.87
N ALA A 194 3.43 -3.98 9.06
CA ALA A 194 2.91 -5.33 8.86
C ALA A 194 3.99 -6.26 8.26
N SER A 195 4.74 -5.78 7.28
CA SER A 195 5.84 -6.53 6.66
C SER A 195 6.96 -6.84 7.66
N TYR A 196 7.43 -5.84 8.39
CA TYR A 196 8.51 -6.00 9.36
C TYR A 196 8.12 -7.00 10.46
N CYS A 197 6.93 -6.84 11.05
CA CYS A 197 6.47 -7.74 12.10
C CYS A 197 6.31 -9.18 11.61
N HIS A 198 5.76 -9.38 10.41
CA HIS A 198 5.68 -10.71 9.80
C HIS A 198 7.05 -11.34 9.59
N GLU A 199 8.01 -10.57 9.07
CA GLU A 199 9.38 -11.05 8.82
C GLU A 199 10.16 -11.39 10.09
N GLN A 200 9.92 -10.66 11.18
CA GLN A 200 10.56 -10.91 12.48
C GLN A 200 9.79 -11.93 13.33
N GLY A 201 8.62 -12.42 12.88
CA GLY A 201 7.73 -13.23 13.72
C GLY A 201 7.24 -12.49 14.97
N GLN A 202 7.13 -11.16 14.87
CA GLN A 202 6.73 -10.27 15.96
C GLN A 202 5.27 -9.86 15.82
N ASP A 203 4.67 -9.48 16.94
CA ASP A 203 3.35 -8.89 17.01
C ASP A 203 3.49 -7.36 17.08
N TYR A 204 2.81 -6.62 16.20
CA TYR A 204 2.80 -5.15 16.24
C TYR A 204 1.86 -4.59 17.34
N ARG A 205 0.93 -5.39 17.88
CA ARG A 205 -0.06 -4.92 18.86
C ARG A 205 0.59 -4.40 20.16
N PRO A 206 1.59 -5.09 20.77
CA PRO A 206 2.31 -4.56 21.93
C PRO A 206 2.95 -3.20 21.69
N PHE A 207 3.52 -2.98 20.49
CA PHE A 207 4.13 -1.70 20.11
C PHE A 207 3.10 -0.56 20.10
N PHE A 208 1.97 -0.74 19.40
CA PHE A 208 0.91 0.27 19.35
C PHE A 208 0.17 0.47 20.68
N ASN A 209 0.17 -0.52 21.57
CA ASN A 209 -0.43 -0.38 22.90
C ASN A 209 0.44 0.46 23.86
N GLN A 210 1.73 0.63 23.56
CA GLN A 210 2.66 1.41 24.36
C GLN A 210 2.87 2.82 23.81
N ALA A 211 2.67 3.03 22.51
CA ALA A 211 2.76 4.35 21.90
C ALA A 211 1.58 5.25 22.30
N SER A 212 1.88 6.43 22.84
CA SER A 212 0.93 7.45 23.25
C SER A 212 0.62 8.47 22.15
N SER A 213 1.47 8.52 21.11
CA SER A 213 1.32 9.45 19.99
C SER A 213 1.85 8.87 18.68
N LEU A 214 1.44 9.45 17.56
CA LEU A 214 2.00 9.11 16.26
C LEU A 214 3.50 9.49 16.17
N GLY A 215 3.92 10.56 16.83
CA GLY A 215 5.32 10.97 16.90
C GLY A 215 6.22 9.89 17.51
N GLU A 216 5.76 9.20 18.57
CA GLU A 216 6.50 8.07 19.17
C GLU A 216 6.60 6.88 18.21
N VAL A 217 5.55 6.59 17.46
CA VAL A 217 5.58 5.53 16.43
C VAL A 217 6.66 5.84 15.40
N PHE A 218 6.70 7.07 14.89
CA PHE A 218 7.70 7.49 13.90
C PHE A 218 9.11 7.53 14.47
N ALA A 219 9.29 7.98 15.71
CA ALA A 219 10.58 7.98 16.38
C ALA A 219 11.14 6.55 16.44
N TYR A 220 10.34 5.59 16.92
CA TYR A 220 10.73 4.19 16.99
C TYR A 220 11.07 3.61 15.61
N LEU A 221 10.20 3.80 14.62
CA LEU A 221 10.45 3.28 13.26
C LEU A 221 11.70 3.90 12.65
N THR A 222 11.97 5.18 12.90
CA THR A 222 13.15 5.90 12.39
C THR A 222 14.43 5.44 13.08
N GLU A 223 14.39 5.19 14.39
CA GLU A 223 15.52 4.66 15.16
C GLU A 223 15.89 3.24 14.72
N ASN A 224 14.89 2.42 14.41
CA ASN A 224 15.07 1.02 14.00
C ASN A 224 15.10 0.85 12.46
N ALA A 225 15.09 1.93 11.68
CA ALA A 225 14.97 1.88 10.22
C ALA A 225 16.05 1.02 9.56
N ASP A 226 17.29 1.07 10.06
CA ASP A 226 18.42 0.32 9.51
C ASP A 226 18.23 -1.20 9.71
N GLU A 227 17.67 -1.62 10.85
CA GLU A 227 17.33 -3.01 11.14
C GLU A 227 16.15 -3.49 10.28
N ILE A 228 15.09 -2.67 10.21
CA ILE A 228 13.90 -2.95 9.39
C ILE A 228 14.31 -3.14 7.93
N GLU A 229 15.14 -2.24 7.39
CA GLU A 229 15.60 -2.33 6.01
C GLU A 229 16.52 -3.54 5.78
N ALA A 230 17.33 -3.93 6.77
CA ALA A 230 18.13 -5.15 6.69
C ALA A 230 17.27 -6.43 6.66
N GLY A 231 16.13 -6.44 7.37
CA GLY A 231 15.12 -7.50 7.28
C GLY A 231 14.56 -7.63 5.86
N LEU A 232 14.11 -6.50 5.30
CA LEU A 232 13.49 -6.42 3.97
C LEU A 232 14.48 -6.74 2.83
N LYS A 233 15.77 -6.41 3.00
CA LYS A 233 16.84 -6.66 2.00
C LYS A 233 17.03 -8.12 1.63
N ARG A 234 16.62 -9.06 2.48
CA ARG A 234 16.65 -10.50 2.16
C ARG A 234 15.74 -10.85 0.98
N TYR A 235 14.71 -10.07 0.72
CA TYR A 235 13.74 -10.27 -0.36
C TYR A 235 13.87 -9.24 -1.49
N ASP A 236 14.20 -7.99 -1.18
CA ASP A 236 14.47 -6.96 -2.18
C ASP A 236 15.75 -6.17 -1.83
N PRO A 237 16.87 -6.43 -2.53
CA PRO A 237 18.21 -5.99 -2.13
C PRO A 237 18.47 -4.47 -2.32
N ARG A 238 17.43 -3.67 -2.56
CA ARG A 238 17.57 -2.24 -2.82
C ARG A 238 17.65 -1.44 -1.51
N ASN A 239 18.38 -0.32 -1.56
CA ASN A 239 18.36 0.66 -0.48
C ASN A 239 17.11 1.52 -0.65
N TYR A 240 16.25 1.52 0.36
CA TYR A 240 14.96 2.20 0.30
C TYR A 240 15.02 3.65 0.79
N GLY A 241 16.11 4.03 1.47
CA GLY A 241 16.13 5.29 2.23
C GLY A 241 14.98 5.31 3.23
N LEU A 242 14.69 4.17 3.87
CA LEU A 242 13.51 4.00 4.72
C LEU A 242 13.48 5.04 5.83
N LYS A 243 14.65 5.31 6.42
CA LYS A 243 14.84 6.33 7.46
C LYS A 243 14.45 7.72 6.96
N GLU A 244 14.87 8.09 5.75
CA GLU A 244 14.55 9.37 5.12
C GLU A 244 13.05 9.47 4.80
N THR A 245 12.45 8.39 4.28
CA THR A 245 11.01 8.31 4.04
C THR A 245 10.22 8.47 5.33
N LEU A 246 10.60 7.78 6.41
CA LEU A 246 9.95 7.89 7.71
C LEU A 246 10.10 9.30 8.30
N LYS A 247 11.27 9.93 8.15
CA LYS A 247 11.47 11.34 8.54
C LYS A 247 10.59 12.30 7.74
N LEU A 248 10.44 12.06 6.43
CA LEU A 248 9.58 12.89 5.57
C LEU A 248 8.11 12.77 5.99
N ILE A 249 7.61 11.54 6.17
CA ILE A 249 6.22 11.30 6.57
C ILE A 249 5.98 11.84 7.99
N GLY A 250 6.92 11.59 8.92
CA GLY A 250 6.84 12.04 10.30
C GLY A 250 7.03 13.54 10.49
N GLY A 251 7.65 14.23 9.52
CA GLY A 251 7.95 15.67 9.61
C GLY A 251 6.72 16.57 9.73
N GLY A 252 5.55 16.08 9.30
CA GLY A 252 4.28 16.79 9.45
C GLY A 252 3.61 16.64 10.81
N LEU A 253 4.12 15.81 11.72
CA LEU A 253 3.42 15.38 12.93
C LEU A 253 3.76 16.16 14.21
N ARG A 254 4.30 17.37 14.06
CA ARG A 254 4.66 18.22 15.19
C ARG A 254 3.47 18.96 15.77
#